data_AF-A0A351JNA2-F1
#
_entry.id   AF-A0A351JNA2-F1
#
_cell.length_a   1.000
_cell.length_b   1.000
_cell.length_c   1.000
_cell.angle_alpha   90.00
_cell.angle_beta   90.00
_cell.angle_gamma   90.00
#
_symmetry.space_group_name_H-M   'P 1'
#
loop_
_entity.id
_entity.type
_entity.pdbx_description
1 polymer ?
#
loop_
_entity_poly.entity_id
_entity_poly.type
_entity_poly.pdbx_seq_one_letter_code
_entity_poly.pdbx_strand_id
1 'polypeptide(L)'
;MLRKSFVALLLVGVLAIGAGPGTVLFSPLGQVYQIIRSHYYRSDQITDDQLLHGAIRGLIDSLNDPYSSFFTPEEYQAWEDSLRGEFSGVGMEITLRNGRVTVVTAFPGTPAEAAGIRPGDWIQAVDGESTEGWTLAKTSSRIRGPVGSTVVLTIQSPDGTVRELSIVRQRIHIEAVRWEYRAAENVGYIRILRFDSHAPGLLGRALFSFPLQDLSGVVIDLRNNPGGILSAAVEAASYFVDRGPIVRTRGPAFGERVFTSRGNNVPNLPLVVLVNEGTASASEIMAGAIQDHAVGVLIGRQTFGKGLVQEIVMRLPDGGAIKLTTAEYLTAHSRAVQDVGLTPDIPVERVDGQEGDPDLDAALNWIKERAGALTGSKP
;
A
#
# COMPACT_ATOMS: atom_id res chain seq x y z
N MET A 1 -57.26 -28.09 -34.86
CA MET A 1 -56.26 -27.37 -34.03
C MET A 1 -54.98 -27.20 -34.85
N LEU A 2 -54.84 -26.07 -35.54
CA LEU A 2 -53.64 -25.71 -36.31
C LEU A 2 -52.62 -25.08 -35.36
N ARG A 3 -51.46 -25.71 -35.16
CA ARG A 3 -50.30 -25.08 -34.49
C ARG A 3 -49.56 -24.23 -35.51
N LYS A 4 -49.58 -22.91 -35.30
CA LYS A 4 -48.79 -21.93 -36.05
C LYS A 4 -47.33 -22.05 -35.63
N SER A 5 -46.45 -22.42 -36.56
CA SER A 5 -45.00 -22.35 -36.40
C SER A 5 -44.55 -20.89 -36.55
N PHE A 6 -44.02 -20.31 -35.48
CA PHE A 6 -43.30 -19.04 -35.52
C PHE A 6 -41.84 -19.34 -35.91
N VAL A 7 -41.46 -18.97 -37.13
CA VAL A 7 -40.05 -18.95 -37.55
C VAL A 7 -39.45 -17.64 -37.02
N ALA A 8 -38.60 -17.74 -36.00
CA ALA A 8 -37.78 -16.61 -35.56
C ALA A 8 -36.60 -16.46 -36.53
N LEU A 9 -36.64 -15.41 -37.35
CA LEU A 9 -35.49 -14.99 -38.15
C LEU A 9 -34.44 -14.40 -37.21
N LEU A 10 -33.40 -15.16 -36.89
CA LEU A 10 -32.23 -14.66 -36.18
C LEU A 10 -31.37 -13.88 -37.17
N LEU A 11 -31.49 -12.54 -37.19
CA LEU A 11 -30.54 -11.67 -37.87
C LEU A 11 -29.21 -11.74 -37.10
N VAL A 12 -28.27 -12.55 -37.59
CA VAL A 12 -26.87 -12.46 -37.20
C VAL A 12 -26.30 -11.21 -37.85
N GLY A 13 -26.34 -10.10 -37.12
CA GLY A 13 -25.55 -8.92 -37.45
C GLY A 13 -24.08 -9.24 -37.21
N VAL A 14 -23.36 -9.60 -38.27
CA VAL A 14 -21.89 -9.58 -38.26
C VAL A 14 -21.49 -8.11 -38.21
N LEU A 15 -21.21 -7.61 -37.00
CA LEU A 15 -20.42 -6.40 -36.83
C LEU A 15 -19.03 -6.68 -37.39
N ALA A 16 -18.81 -6.30 -38.64
CA ALA A 16 -17.49 -6.15 -39.19
C ALA A 16 -16.79 -5.03 -38.39
N ILE A 17 -16.03 -5.43 -37.37
CA ILE A 17 -15.08 -4.55 -36.71
C ILE A 17 -14.01 -4.26 -37.76
N GLY A 18 -14.16 -3.14 -38.47
CA GLY A 18 -13.11 -2.60 -39.32
C GLY A 18 -11.83 -2.49 -38.50
N ALA A 19 -10.74 -3.02 -39.04
CA ALA A 19 -9.40 -2.93 -38.48
C ALA A 19 -9.08 -1.47 -38.10
N GLY A 20 -9.23 -1.12 -36.83
CA GLY A 20 -8.88 0.20 -36.33
C GLY A 20 -7.37 0.43 -36.43
N PRO A 21 -6.89 1.68 -36.39
CA PRO A 21 -5.45 2.00 -36.51
C PRO A 21 -4.54 1.24 -35.52
N GLY A 22 -5.08 0.78 -34.39
CA GLY A 22 -4.36 -0.08 -33.43
C GLY A 22 -4.01 -1.49 -33.95
N THR A 23 -4.80 -2.08 -34.86
CA THR A 23 -4.50 -3.44 -35.37
C THR A 23 -3.32 -3.44 -36.35
N VAL A 24 -3.09 -2.33 -37.06
CA VAL A 24 -1.90 -2.16 -37.91
C VAL A 24 -0.65 -1.94 -37.05
N LEU A 25 -0.76 -1.13 -35.99
CA LEU A 25 0.35 -0.82 -35.08
C LEU A 25 0.94 -2.07 -34.41
N PHE A 26 0.09 -3.00 -33.96
CA PHE A 26 0.53 -4.21 -33.27
C PHE A 26 0.78 -5.40 -34.21
N SER A 27 0.56 -5.26 -35.52
CA SER A 27 0.85 -6.32 -36.50
C SER A 27 2.30 -6.82 -36.48
N PRO A 28 3.34 -5.98 -36.25
CA PRO A 28 4.72 -6.46 -36.18
C PRO A 28 4.97 -7.42 -35.01
N LEU A 29 4.28 -7.27 -33.86
CA LEU A 29 4.43 -8.20 -32.74
C LEU A 29 4.02 -9.63 -33.13
N GLY A 30 2.91 -9.76 -33.87
CA GLY A 30 2.47 -11.05 -34.39
C GLY A 30 3.46 -11.66 -35.38
N GLN A 31 4.04 -10.84 -36.25
CA GLN A 31 5.06 -11.30 -37.22
C GLN A 31 6.34 -11.75 -36.51
N VAL A 32 6.82 -10.98 -35.54
CA VAL A 32 8.00 -11.34 -34.73
C VAL A 32 7.77 -12.66 -33.99
N TYR A 33 6.59 -12.85 -33.39
CA TYR A 33 6.22 -14.12 -32.76
C TYR A 33 6.32 -15.30 -33.74
N GLN A 34 5.79 -15.16 -34.96
CA GLN A 34 5.87 -16.21 -35.99
C GLN A 34 7.32 -16.48 -36.44
N ILE A 35 8.14 -15.43 -36.57
CA ILE A 35 9.57 -15.56 -36.90
C ILE A 35 10.31 -16.31 -35.79
N ILE A 36 10.06 -15.99 -34.51
CA ILE A 36 10.64 -16.71 -33.37
C ILE A 36 10.25 -18.20 -33.44
N ARG A 37 8.97 -18.50 -33.66
CA ARG A 37 8.49 -19.89 -33.75
C ARG A 37 9.15 -20.70 -34.87
N SER A 38 9.45 -20.06 -36.01
CA SER A 38 9.98 -20.73 -37.20
C SER A 38 11.51 -20.73 -37.30
N HIS A 39 12.20 -19.73 -36.74
CA HIS A 39 13.64 -19.53 -36.95
C HIS A 39 14.48 -19.60 -35.68
N TYR A 40 13.87 -19.52 -34.48
CA TYR A 40 14.65 -19.68 -33.25
C TYR A 40 15.08 -21.14 -33.08
N TYR A 41 16.39 -21.36 -32.95
CA TYR A 41 17.02 -22.70 -32.88
C TYR A 41 16.44 -23.63 -31.79
N ARG A 42 15.83 -23.06 -30.74
CA ARG A 42 15.20 -23.79 -29.62
C ARG A 42 13.73 -23.40 -29.45
N SER A 43 13.00 -23.19 -30.54
CA SER A 43 11.58 -22.77 -30.49
C SER A 43 10.67 -23.79 -29.79
N ASP A 44 11.09 -25.05 -29.73
CA ASP A 44 10.46 -26.15 -28.98
C ASP A 44 10.57 -26.00 -27.45
N GLN A 45 11.54 -25.22 -26.96
CA GLN A 45 11.75 -24.99 -25.52
C GLN A 45 11.02 -23.75 -24.97
N ILE A 46 10.31 -23.00 -25.82
CA ILE A 46 9.63 -21.77 -25.45
C ILE A 46 8.11 -21.97 -25.54
N THR A 47 7.37 -21.59 -24.50
CA THR A 47 5.90 -21.65 -24.51
C THR A 47 5.27 -20.38 -25.07
N ASP A 48 4.03 -20.46 -25.54
CA ASP A 48 3.30 -19.28 -26.02
C ASP A 48 3.06 -18.29 -24.89
N ASP A 49 2.73 -18.79 -23.69
CA ASP A 49 2.56 -17.98 -22.49
C ASP A 49 3.83 -17.20 -22.15
N GLN A 50 5.01 -17.82 -22.27
CA GLN A 50 6.28 -17.13 -22.01
C GLN A 50 6.49 -15.95 -22.96
N LEU A 51 6.20 -16.11 -24.25
CA LEU A 51 6.34 -15.03 -25.25
C LEU A 51 5.28 -13.93 -25.04
N LEU A 52 4.03 -14.34 -24.77
CA LEU A 52 2.93 -13.42 -24.51
C LEU A 52 3.17 -12.59 -23.24
N HIS A 53 3.52 -13.24 -22.13
CA HIS A 53 3.86 -12.59 -20.87
C HIS A 53 5.07 -11.67 -21.02
N GLY A 54 6.09 -12.08 -21.78
CA GLY A 54 7.24 -11.24 -22.12
C GLY A 54 6.84 -9.97 -22.88
N ALA A 55 5.96 -10.09 -23.87
CA ALA A 55 5.46 -8.95 -24.65
C ALA A 55 4.59 -8.00 -23.80
N ILE A 56 3.67 -8.54 -22.99
CA ILE A 56 2.83 -7.74 -22.08
C ILE A 56 3.70 -7.01 -21.06
N ARG A 57 4.66 -7.71 -20.45
CA ARG A 57 5.59 -7.13 -19.48
C ARG A 57 6.41 -6.01 -20.11
N GLY A 58 6.96 -6.21 -21.31
CA GLY A 58 7.69 -5.16 -22.03
C GLY A 58 6.86 -3.90 -22.32
N LEU A 59 5.57 -4.06 -22.65
CA LEU A 59 4.67 -2.91 -22.83
C LEU A 59 4.45 -2.14 -21.53
N ILE A 60 4.25 -2.83 -20.41
CA ILE A 60 4.02 -2.19 -19.12
C ILE A 60 5.30 -1.54 -18.57
N ASP A 61 6.43 -2.23 -18.68
CA ASP A 61 7.72 -1.70 -18.24
C ASP A 61 8.12 -0.43 -19.03
N SER A 62 7.65 -0.29 -20.28
CA SER A 62 7.88 0.92 -21.08
C SER A 62 7.24 2.20 -20.52
N LEU A 63 6.30 2.07 -19.58
CA LEU A 63 5.69 3.21 -18.87
C LEU A 63 6.69 3.89 -17.93
N ASN A 64 7.78 3.22 -17.57
CA ASN A 64 8.73 3.66 -16.52
C ASN A 64 8.02 3.99 -15.19
N ASP A 65 6.86 3.38 -14.95
CA ASP A 65 6.12 3.47 -13.70
C ASP A 65 6.41 2.23 -12.85
N PRO A 66 7.15 2.35 -11.74
CA PRO A 66 7.53 1.21 -10.92
C PRO A 66 6.36 0.57 -10.15
N TYR A 67 5.20 1.24 -10.15
CA TYR A 67 3.99 0.75 -9.51
C TYR A 67 3.08 -0.02 -10.47
N SER A 68 3.23 0.18 -11.78
CA SER A 68 2.52 -0.58 -12.82
C SER A 68 3.23 -1.91 -13.07
N SER A 69 2.47 -3.00 -13.16
CA SER A 69 3.03 -4.34 -13.32
C SER A 69 2.06 -5.31 -13.97
N PHE A 70 2.59 -6.19 -14.81
CA PHE A 70 1.94 -7.45 -15.16
C PHE A 70 2.24 -8.50 -14.08
N PHE A 71 1.21 -9.22 -13.67
CA PHE A 71 1.30 -10.40 -12.83
C PHE A 71 0.94 -11.63 -13.63
N THR A 72 1.83 -12.63 -13.61
CA THR A 72 1.46 -14.02 -13.90
C THR A 72 0.40 -14.52 -12.91
N PRO A 73 -0.31 -15.63 -13.20
CA PRO A 73 -1.30 -16.19 -12.27
C PRO A 73 -0.72 -16.42 -10.86
N GLU A 74 0.50 -16.94 -10.76
CA GLU A 74 1.17 -17.20 -9.48
C GLU A 74 1.53 -15.90 -8.76
N GLU A 75 2.05 -14.90 -9.48
CA GLU A 75 2.36 -13.58 -8.92
C GLU A 75 1.10 -12.84 -8.45
N TYR A 76 -0.01 -12.98 -9.18
CA TYR A 76 -1.29 -12.37 -8.83
C TYR A 76 -1.87 -13.00 -7.57
N GLN A 77 -1.87 -14.33 -7.47
CA GLN A 77 -2.30 -15.03 -6.26
C GLN A 77 -1.45 -14.63 -5.04
N ALA A 78 -0.13 -14.57 -5.21
CA ALA A 78 0.78 -14.14 -4.14
C ALA A 78 0.56 -12.67 -3.72
N TRP A 79 0.13 -11.81 -4.66
CA TRP A 79 -0.27 -10.44 -4.36
C TRP A 79 -1.60 -10.40 -3.59
N GLU A 80 -2.62 -11.16 -4.00
CA GLU A 80 -3.91 -11.25 -3.30
C GLU A 80 -3.74 -11.79 -1.87
N ASP A 81 -2.92 -12.82 -1.67
CA ASP A 81 -2.60 -13.35 -0.34
C ASP A 81 -1.99 -12.26 0.56
N SER A 82 -1.11 -11.42 0.00
CA SER A 82 -0.47 -10.34 0.77
C SER A 82 -1.43 -9.24 1.21
N LEU A 83 -2.56 -9.04 0.49
CA LEU A 83 -3.64 -8.14 0.91
C LEU A 83 -4.43 -8.67 2.11
N ARG A 84 -4.34 -9.97 2.41
CA ARG A 84 -4.91 -10.61 3.60
C ARG A 84 -3.91 -10.72 4.75
N GLY A 85 -2.72 -10.12 4.60
CA GLY A 85 -1.65 -10.16 5.59
C GLY A 85 -0.83 -11.46 5.58
N GLU A 86 -1.00 -12.32 4.58
CA GLU A 86 -0.33 -13.63 4.49
C GLU A 86 0.65 -13.65 3.32
N PHE A 87 1.91 -13.99 3.56
CA PHE A 87 2.86 -14.25 2.47
C PHE A 87 4.08 -15.05 2.93
N SER A 88 4.75 -15.73 2.00
CA SER A 88 6.05 -16.38 2.24
C SER A 88 7.17 -15.44 1.82
N GLY A 89 8.05 -15.07 2.75
CA GLY A 89 9.15 -14.14 2.49
C GLY A 89 9.89 -13.75 3.77
N VAL A 90 10.41 -12.52 3.81
CA VAL A 90 11.22 -12.02 4.93
C VAL A 90 10.51 -10.98 5.81
N GLY A 91 9.33 -10.49 5.40
CA GLY A 91 8.51 -9.62 6.24
C GLY A 91 8.93 -8.14 6.25
N MET A 92 9.08 -7.55 5.07
CA MET A 92 9.30 -6.10 4.93
C MET A 92 8.44 -5.52 3.81
N GLU A 93 8.26 -4.21 3.84
CA GLU A 93 7.73 -3.43 2.73
C GLU A 93 8.85 -2.71 2.00
N ILE A 94 8.77 -2.70 0.67
CA ILE A 94 9.68 -1.99 -0.22
C ILE A 94 8.92 -0.97 -1.06
N THR A 95 9.62 0.08 -1.46
CA THR A 95 9.17 1.12 -2.38
C THR A 95 10.29 1.50 -3.32
N LEU A 96 10.01 2.32 -4.33
CA LEU A 96 11.04 2.90 -5.18
C LEU A 96 11.25 4.35 -4.75
N ARG A 97 12.49 4.71 -4.39
CA ARG A 97 12.88 6.08 -4.07
C ARG A 97 14.12 6.44 -4.86
N ASN A 98 14.07 7.51 -5.66
CA ASN A 98 15.17 7.94 -6.53
C ASN A 98 15.72 6.81 -7.43
N GLY A 99 14.82 5.97 -7.98
CA GLY A 99 15.21 4.83 -8.82
C GLY A 99 15.73 3.60 -8.07
N ARG A 100 15.78 3.64 -6.73
CA ARG A 100 16.34 2.57 -5.88
C ARG A 100 15.26 1.85 -5.09
N VAL A 101 15.35 0.53 -5.01
CA VAL A 101 14.47 -0.28 -4.16
C VAL A 101 14.81 -0.02 -2.69
N THR A 102 13.96 0.73 -2.01
CA THR A 102 14.18 1.19 -0.65
C THR A 102 13.20 0.51 0.29
N VAL A 103 13.67 0.10 1.45
CA VAL A 103 12.83 -0.46 2.51
C VAL A 103 12.01 0.66 3.15
N VAL A 104 10.69 0.52 3.13
CA VAL A 104 9.80 1.42 3.89
C VAL A 104 9.77 0.99 5.35
N THR A 105 9.63 -0.32 5.60
CA THR A 105 9.60 -0.87 6.96
C THR A 105 9.95 -2.34 6.95
N ALA A 106 10.65 -2.81 7.99
CA ALA A 106 10.70 -4.22 8.35
C ALA A 106 9.66 -4.45 9.44
N PHE A 107 8.74 -5.40 9.25
CA PHE A 107 7.63 -5.57 10.18
C PHE A 107 8.10 -6.21 11.49
N PRO A 108 7.51 -5.83 12.64
CA PRO A 108 7.85 -6.42 13.93
C PRO A 108 7.68 -7.93 14.00
N GLY A 109 8.68 -8.63 14.55
CA GLY A 109 8.69 -10.08 14.71
C GLY A 109 9.00 -10.86 13.44
N THR A 110 9.54 -10.21 12.40
CA THR A 110 9.86 -10.85 11.12
C THR A 110 11.35 -11.11 10.92
N PRO A 111 11.73 -12.03 10.01
CA PRO A 111 13.14 -12.26 9.65
C PRO A 111 13.89 -11.00 9.22
N ALA A 112 13.25 -10.08 8.50
CA ALA A 112 13.86 -8.83 8.06
C ALA A 112 14.20 -7.92 9.26
N GLU A 113 13.30 -7.78 10.22
CA GLU A 113 13.57 -6.98 11.42
C GLU A 113 14.72 -7.59 12.24
N ALA A 114 14.67 -8.91 12.44
CA ALA A 114 15.69 -9.68 13.15
C ALA A 114 17.08 -9.60 12.48
N ALA A 115 17.12 -9.52 11.15
CA ALA A 115 18.34 -9.32 10.37
C ALA A 115 18.89 -7.88 10.45
N GLY A 116 18.21 -6.98 11.16
CA GLY A 116 18.66 -5.60 11.34
C GLY A 116 18.30 -4.67 10.17
N ILE A 117 17.38 -5.07 9.29
CA ILE A 117 16.87 -4.18 8.23
C ILE A 117 16.10 -3.02 8.87
N ARG A 118 16.33 -1.81 8.36
CA ARG A 118 15.72 -0.57 8.85
C ARG A 118 15.03 0.21 7.72
N PRO A 119 14.03 1.05 8.04
CA PRO A 119 13.50 2.03 7.10
C PRO A 119 14.62 2.86 6.46
N GLY A 120 14.53 3.07 5.14
CA GLY A 120 15.53 3.81 4.37
C GLY A 120 16.69 2.97 3.83
N ASP A 121 16.84 1.73 4.26
CA ASP A 121 17.81 0.80 3.68
C ASP A 121 17.54 0.60 2.17
N TRP A 122 18.58 0.71 1.35
CA TRP A 122 18.54 0.40 -0.08
C TRP A 122 18.92 -1.06 -0.31
N ILE A 123 18.04 -1.84 -0.94
CA ILE A 123 18.35 -3.17 -1.45
C ILE A 123 19.11 -3.01 -2.77
N GLN A 124 20.43 -3.22 -2.76
CA GLN A 124 21.30 -3.11 -3.94
C GLN A 124 21.25 -4.37 -4.82
N ALA A 125 21.18 -5.54 -4.18
CA ALA A 125 21.16 -6.83 -4.87
C ALA A 125 20.32 -7.86 -4.10
N VAL A 126 19.74 -8.80 -4.85
CA VAL A 126 19.05 -9.99 -4.34
C VAL A 126 19.70 -11.21 -4.97
N ASP A 127 20.25 -12.09 -4.13
CA ASP A 127 21.01 -13.28 -4.54
C ASP A 127 22.14 -12.95 -5.54
N GLY A 128 22.80 -11.81 -5.34
CA GLY A 128 23.90 -11.31 -6.18
C GLY A 128 23.47 -10.62 -7.49
N GLU A 129 22.18 -10.64 -7.85
CA GLU A 129 21.66 -9.90 -9.00
C GLU A 129 21.32 -8.45 -8.57
N SER A 130 21.90 -7.46 -9.26
CA SER A 130 21.60 -6.03 -9.01
C SER A 130 20.11 -5.75 -9.20
N THR A 131 19.51 -5.00 -8.28
CA THR A 131 18.11 -4.56 -8.37
C THR A 131 17.92 -3.33 -9.26
N GLU A 132 18.98 -2.82 -9.88
CA GLU A 132 18.90 -1.64 -10.74
C GLU A 132 17.93 -1.89 -11.91
N GLY A 133 17.01 -0.94 -12.11
CA GLY A 133 15.96 -1.03 -13.13
C GLY A 133 14.85 -2.06 -12.84
N TRP A 134 14.83 -2.72 -11.68
CA TRP A 134 13.75 -3.64 -11.34
C TRP A 134 12.48 -2.90 -10.94
N THR A 135 11.33 -3.48 -11.31
CA THR A 135 10.04 -3.09 -10.74
C THR A 135 9.90 -3.59 -9.30
N LEU A 136 8.98 -3.01 -8.53
CA LEU A 136 8.67 -3.50 -7.17
C LEU A 136 8.13 -4.93 -7.19
N ALA A 137 7.36 -5.27 -8.24
CA ALA A 137 6.84 -6.63 -8.44
C ALA A 137 7.97 -7.64 -8.65
N LYS A 138 8.92 -7.36 -9.56
CA LYS A 138 10.10 -8.21 -9.78
C LYS A 138 10.93 -8.35 -8.50
N THR A 139 11.16 -7.26 -7.80
CA THR A 139 11.96 -7.31 -6.56
C THR A 139 11.27 -8.14 -5.48
N SER A 140 9.97 -7.94 -5.28
CA SER A 140 9.17 -8.74 -4.36
C SER A 140 9.19 -10.22 -4.72
N SER A 141 9.05 -10.58 -6.00
CA SER A 141 9.06 -11.99 -6.42
C SER A 141 10.41 -12.67 -6.21
N ARG A 142 11.53 -11.95 -6.34
CA ARG A 142 12.88 -12.44 -6.04
C ARG A 142 13.15 -12.60 -4.54
N ILE A 143 12.65 -11.67 -3.72
CA ILE A 143 12.79 -11.74 -2.26
C ILE A 143 11.90 -12.85 -1.67
N ARG A 144 10.72 -13.08 -2.25
CA ARG A 144 9.83 -14.18 -1.89
C ARG A 144 10.41 -15.52 -2.37
N GLY A 145 9.85 -16.60 -1.84
CA GLY A 145 10.30 -17.95 -2.16
C GLY A 145 9.79 -18.98 -1.14
N PRO A 146 10.17 -20.25 -1.29
CA PRO A 146 9.73 -21.33 -0.41
C PRO A 146 10.13 -21.07 1.05
N VAL A 147 9.23 -21.41 1.98
CA VAL A 147 9.51 -21.37 3.42
C VAL A 147 10.74 -22.24 3.74
N GLY A 148 11.64 -21.72 4.57
CA GLY A 148 12.89 -22.39 4.95
C GLY A 148 14.04 -22.19 3.97
N SER A 149 13.79 -21.70 2.75
CA SER A 149 14.86 -21.28 1.84
C SER A 149 15.50 -19.97 2.32
N THR A 150 16.70 -19.67 1.84
CA THR A 150 17.43 -18.44 2.18
C THR A 150 17.44 -17.49 0.99
N VAL A 151 17.34 -16.19 1.28
CA VAL A 151 17.64 -15.10 0.34
C VAL A 151 18.85 -14.33 0.85
N VAL A 152 19.75 -13.95 -0.04
CA VAL A 152 20.87 -13.07 0.26
C VAL A 152 20.54 -11.66 -0.23
N LEU A 153 20.52 -10.69 0.69
CA LEU A 153 20.28 -9.29 0.37
C LEU A 153 21.54 -8.47 0.60
N THR A 154 21.98 -7.75 -0.42
CA THR A 154 22.99 -6.70 -0.25
C THR A 154 22.26 -5.39 0.05
N ILE A 155 22.42 -4.90 1.27
CA ILE A 155 21.74 -3.71 1.80
C ILE A 155 22.74 -2.58 1.99
N GLN A 156 22.42 -1.39 1.52
CA GLN A 156 23.13 -0.15 1.87
C GLN A 156 22.24 0.72 2.78
N SER A 157 22.70 0.98 3.99
CA SER A 157 22.02 1.90 4.92
C SER A 157 22.19 3.36 4.51
N PRO A 158 21.34 4.28 5.00
CA PRO A 158 21.43 5.72 4.66
C PRO A 158 22.76 6.38 5.00
N ASP A 159 23.49 5.85 5.99
CA ASP A 159 24.85 6.28 6.37
C ASP A 159 25.94 5.80 5.40
N GLY A 160 25.57 5.02 4.38
CA GLY A 160 26.45 4.46 3.37
C GLY A 160 26.99 3.07 3.70
N THR A 161 26.73 2.54 4.91
CA THR A 161 27.21 1.21 5.34
C THR A 161 26.57 0.11 4.49
N VAL A 162 27.39 -0.75 3.90
CA VAL A 162 26.92 -1.91 3.10
C VAL A 162 27.04 -3.20 3.90
N ARG A 163 25.97 -3.99 3.92
CA ARG A 163 25.88 -5.29 4.60
C ARG A 163 25.29 -6.33 3.67
N GLU A 164 25.85 -7.53 3.68
CA GLU A 164 25.24 -8.70 3.06
C GLU A 164 24.52 -9.52 4.15
N LEU A 165 23.22 -9.73 3.96
CA LEU A 165 22.34 -10.38 4.93
C LEU A 165 21.76 -11.67 4.33
N SER A 166 22.08 -12.81 4.93
CA SER A 166 21.41 -14.08 4.64
C SER A 166 20.18 -14.22 5.51
N ILE A 167 19.00 -14.23 4.91
CA ILE A 167 17.72 -14.22 5.63
C ILE A 167 16.90 -15.44 5.24
N VAL A 168 16.47 -16.21 6.25
CA VAL A 168 15.62 -17.39 6.05
C VAL A 168 14.18 -16.94 5.83
N ARG A 169 13.59 -17.37 4.71
CA ARG A 169 12.19 -17.10 4.37
C ARG A 169 11.26 -17.87 5.30
N GLN A 170 10.23 -17.20 5.76
CA GLN A 170 9.21 -17.77 6.65
C GLN A 170 7.81 -17.45 6.13
N ARG A 171 6.82 -18.19 6.64
CA ARG A 171 5.42 -17.76 6.51
C ARG A 171 5.23 -16.56 7.43
N ILE A 172 4.91 -15.42 6.85
CA ILE A 172 4.70 -14.17 7.55
C ILE A 172 3.20 -13.97 7.73
N HIS A 173 2.82 -13.65 8.96
CA HIS A 173 1.50 -13.14 9.31
C HIS A 173 1.71 -11.82 10.04
N ILE A 174 1.21 -10.72 9.46
CA ILE A 174 1.28 -9.40 10.09
C ILE A 174 -0.05 -9.10 10.73
N GLU A 175 -0.05 -8.99 12.06
CA GLU A 175 -1.19 -8.42 12.78
C GLU A 175 -1.34 -6.96 12.40
N ALA A 176 -2.37 -6.62 11.63
CA ALA A 176 -2.53 -5.29 11.06
C ALA A 176 -2.68 -4.19 12.12
N VAL A 177 -3.24 -4.51 13.28
CA VAL A 177 -3.50 -3.56 14.38
C VAL A 177 -3.08 -4.19 15.71
N ARG A 178 -2.29 -3.44 16.48
CA ARG A 178 -1.97 -3.74 17.88
C ARG A 178 -2.50 -2.60 18.74
N TRP A 179 -2.98 -2.88 19.94
CA TRP A 179 -3.51 -1.84 20.81
C TRP A 179 -3.30 -2.17 22.27
N GLU A 180 -3.23 -1.13 23.09
CA GLU A 180 -3.15 -1.22 24.54
C GLU A 180 -3.89 -0.06 25.18
N TYR A 181 -4.45 -0.29 26.36
CA TYR A 181 -4.98 0.76 27.21
C TYR A 181 -3.91 1.20 28.19
N ARG A 182 -3.43 2.43 28.01
CA ARG A 182 -2.43 3.06 28.87
C ARG A 182 -3.11 3.68 30.08
N ALA A 183 -3.31 2.86 31.12
CA ALA A 183 -4.10 3.22 32.29
C ALA A 183 -3.50 4.38 33.12
N ALA A 184 -2.17 4.53 33.16
CA ALA A 184 -1.51 5.62 33.89
C ALA A 184 -1.83 7.00 33.30
N GLU A 185 -1.95 7.06 31.97
CA GLU A 185 -2.26 8.27 31.21
C GLU A 185 -3.74 8.37 30.85
N ASN A 186 -4.51 7.28 31.07
CA ASN A 186 -5.89 7.14 30.65
C ASN A 186 -6.07 7.41 29.13
N VAL A 187 -5.22 6.75 28.32
CA VAL A 187 -5.16 6.90 26.87
C VAL A 187 -5.30 5.54 26.17
N GLY A 188 -6.07 5.49 25.09
CA GLY A 188 -6.10 4.36 24.17
C GLY A 188 -4.97 4.50 23.15
N TYR A 189 -4.03 3.56 23.13
CA TYR A 189 -2.95 3.53 22.15
C TYR A 189 -3.22 2.44 21.12
N ILE A 190 -3.28 2.80 19.84
CA ILE A 190 -3.55 1.88 18.74
C ILE A 190 -2.48 2.08 17.67
N ARG A 191 -1.70 1.04 17.39
CA ARG A 191 -0.74 1.02 16.30
C ARG A 191 -1.28 0.25 15.12
N ILE A 192 -1.42 0.90 13.98
CA ILE A 192 -1.82 0.26 12.72
C ILE A 192 -0.54 0.04 11.91
N LEU A 193 -0.18 -1.23 11.69
CA LEU A 193 1.03 -1.61 10.95
C LEU A 193 0.79 -1.65 9.43
N ARG A 194 -0.44 -1.94 9.00
CA ARG A 194 -0.85 -1.95 7.58
C ARG A 194 -2.38 -1.84 7.45
N PHE A 195 -2.86 -1.30 6.34
CA PHE A 195 -4.27 -1.31 5.94
C PHE A 195 -4.60 -2.53 5.08
N ASP A 196 -4.68 -3.70 5.70
CA ASP A 196 -5.19 -4.91 5.05
C ASP A 196 -6.73 -4.97 5.11
N SER A 197 -7.34 -6.07 4.66
CA SER A 197 -8.80 -6.23 4.70
C SER A 197 -9.39 -6.32 6.11
N HIS A 198 -8.58 -6.62 7.13
CA HIS A 198 -9.03 -6.81 8.51
C HIS A 198 -8.84 -5.55 9.38
N ALA A 199 -7.92 -4.66 8.99
CA ALA A 199 -7.52 -3.48 9.75
C ALA A 199 -8.69 -2.61 10.23
N PRO A 200 -9.72 -2.28 9.41
CA PRO A 200 -10.84 -1.45 9.87
C PRO A 200 -11.65 -2.11 10.98
N GLY A 201 -11.88 -3.43 10.89
CA GLY A 201 -12.58 -4.20 11.91
C GLY A 201 -11.78 -4.34 13.20
N LEU A 202 -10.46 -4.55 13.08
CA LEU A 202 -9.56 -4.62 14.24
C LEU A 202 -9.43 -3.26 14.95
N LEU A 203 -9.38 -2.16 14.21
CA LEU A 203 -9.42 -0.80 14.76
C LEU A 203 -10.71 -0.57 15.56
N GLY A 204 -11.87 -0.95 15.00
CA GLY A 204 -13.15 -0.89 15.72
C GLY A 204 -13.11 -1.70 17.01
N ARG A 205 -12.63 -2.94 16.96
CA ARG A 205 -12.47 -3.79 18.16
C ARG A 205 -11.57 -3.15 19.21
N ALA A 206 -10.46 -2.54 18.79
CA ALA A 206 -9.55 -1.83 19.68
C ALA A 206 -10.26 -0.66 20.36
N LEU A 207 -10.91 0.22 19.59
CA LEU A 207 -11.64 1.38 20.10
C LEU A 207 -12.73 0.98 21.12
N PHE A 208 -13.55 -0.03 20.79
CA PHE A 208 -14.62 -0.49 21.67
C PHE A 208 -14.14 -1.34 22.86
N SER A 209 -12.87 -1.73 22.90
CA SER A 209 -12.27 -2.38 24.08
C SER A 209 -11.89 -1.40 25.18
N PHE A 210 -11.80 -0.10 24.87
CA PHE A 210 -11.43 0.95 25.82
C PHE A 210 -12.64 1.56 26.52
N PRO A 211 -12.46 2.17 27.72
CA PRO A 211 -13.51 2.93 28.39
C PRO A 211 -13.70 4.30 27.72
N LEU A 212 -14.25 4.32 26.49
CA LEU A 212 -14.32 5.51 25.62
C LEU A 212 -14.94 6.76 26.26
N GLN A 213 -15.84 6.61 27.24
CA GLN A 213 -16.47 7.76 27.92
C GLN A 213 -15.55 8.44 28.93
N ASP A 214 -14.58 7.69 29.48
CA ASP A 214 -13.69 8.17 30.52
C ASP A 214 -12.29 8.45 29.98
N LEU A 215 -11.99 8.05 28.74
CA LEU A 215 -10.70 8.22 28.10
C LEU A 215 -10.31 9.70 27.98
N SER A 216 -9.05 10.00 28.30
CA SER A 216 -8.48 11.33 28.10
C SER A 216 -8.17 11.62 26.64
N GLY A 217 -7.93 10.58 25.84
CA GLY A 217 -7.70 10.68 24.40
C GLY A 217 -7.27 9.36 23.76
N VAL A 218 -7.04 9.41 22.45
CA VAL A 218 -6.60 8.27 21.64
C VAL A 218 -5.35 8.66 20.84
N VAL A 219 -4.37 7.77 20.82
CA VAL A 219 -3.18 7.86 19.96
C VAL A 219 -3.29 6.78 18.88
N ILE A 220 -3.28 7.20 17.62
CA ILE A 220 -3.15 6.31 16.45
C ILE A 220 -1.72 6.38 15.94
N ASP A 221 -0.94 5.31 16.14
CA ASP A 221 0.43 5.23 15.62
C ASP A 221 0.43 4.64 14.20
N LEU A 222 0.74 5.50 13.22
CA LEU A 222 0.93 5.15 11.81
C LEU A 222 2.41 5.18 11.38
N ARG A 223 3.35 5.29 12.32
CA ARG A 223 4.78 5.31 12.03
C ARG A 223 5.20 3.97 11.42
N ASN A 224 5.94 4.06 10.33
CA ASN A 224 6.39 2.92 9.52
C ASN A 224 5.25 2.04 8.97
N ASN A 225 4.06 2.61 8.78
CA ASN A 225 2.95 1.95 8.09
C ASN A 225 2.91 2.38 6.61
N PRO A 226 3.23 1.48 5.67
CA PRO A 226 3.35 1.81 4.25
C PRO A 226 2.00 2.01 3.52
N GLY A 227 0.89 1.94 4.24
CA GLY A 227 -0.45 2.03 3.70
C GLY A 227 -1.06 0.65 3.48
N GLY A 228 -1.62 0.42 2.30
CA GLY A 228 -2.41 -0.77 1.99
C GLY A 228 -3.63 -0.41 1.14
N ILE A 229 -4.76 -1.02 1.47
CA ILE A 229 -6.01 -0.88 0.72
C ILE A 229 -6.64 0.50 0.99
N LEU A 230 -6.91 1.26 -0.07
CA LEU A 230 -7.54 2.58 0.01
C LEU A 230 -8.88 2.54 0.75
N SER A 231 -9.75 1.59 0.41
CA SER A 231 -11.06 1.48 1.06
C SER A 231 -10.96 1.16 2.55
N ALA A 232 -9.95 0.40 2.97
CA ALA A 232 -9.69 0.13 4.38
C ALA A 232 -9.29 1.40 5.12
N ALA A 233 -8.43 2.26 4.54
CA ALA A 233 -8.11 3.55 5.13
C ALA A 233 -9.31 4.50 5.19
N VAL A 234 -10.18 4.50 4.18
CA VAL A 234 -11.42 5.29 4.19
C VAL A 234 -12.34 4.85 5.32
N GLU A 235 -12.51 3.54 5.50
CA GLU A 235 -13.32 2.98 6.58
C GLU A 235 -12.71 3.24 7.96
N ALA A 236 -11.40 3.10 8.10
CA ALA A 236 -10.68 3.41 9.34
C ALA A 236 -10.78 4.90 9.71
N ALA A 237 -10.60 5.81 8.75
CA ALA A 237 -10.76 7.25 8.98
C ALA A 237 -12.19 7.65 9.33
N SER A 238 -13.19 6.89 8.84
CA SER A 238 -14.60 7.13 9.16
C SER A 238 -14.92 6.96 10.64
N TYR A 239 -14.11 6.23 11.41
CA TYR A 239 -14.28 6.18 12.87
C TYR A 239 -14.06 7.52 13.55
N PHE A 240 -13.35 8.47 12.93
CA PHE A 240 -12.99 9.75 13.57
C PHE A 240 -13.58 10.97 12.86
N VAL A 241 -13.89 10.84 11.57
CA VAL A 241 -14.44 11.93 10.77
C VAL A 241 -15.96 11.81 10.70
N ASP A 242 -16.69 12.78 11.25
CA ASP A 242 -18.16 12.77 11.29
C ASP A 242 -18.80 12.69 9.91
N ARG A 243 -18.40 13.59 9.00
CA ARG A 243 -18.98 13.71 7.66
C ARG A 243 -18.01 14.39 6.70
N GLY A 244 -18.22 14.15 5.41
CA GLY A 244 -17.49 14.82 4.34
C GLY A 244 -16.41 13.96 3.71
N PRO A 245 -15.60 14.53 2.79
CA PRO A 245 -14.58 13.80 2.04
C PRO A 245 -13.48 13.26 2.95
N ILE A 246 -13.06 12.02 2.76
CA ILE A 246 -11.83 11.46 3.34
C ILE A 246 -10.67 11.64 2.35
N VAL A 247 -10.91 11.29 1.09
CA VAL A 247 -9.91 11.35 0.02
C VAL A 247 -10.59 11.60 -1.31
N ARG A 248 -9.89 12.29 -2.20
CA ARG A 248 -10.28 12.46 -3.61
C ARG A 248 -9.30 11.73 -4.48
N THR A 249 -9.76 11.06 -5.54
CA THR A 249 -8.88 10.47 -6.55
C THR A 249 -9.16 11.07 -7.90
N ARG A 250 -8.13 11.28 -8.72
CA ARG A 250 -8.24 11.85 -10.06
C ARG A 250 -7.51 10.98 -11.07
N GLY A 251 -8.25 10.50 -12.06
CA GLY A 251 -7.74 9.59 -13.09
C GLY A 251 -8.39 9.82 -14.46
N PRO A 252 -7.68 9.54 -15.56
CA PRO A 252 -8.17 9.82 -16.91
C PRO A 252 -9.46 9.06 -17.28
N ALA A 253 -9.64 7.87 -16.72
CA ALA A 253 -10.81 7.03 -17.01
C ALA A 253 -12.11 7.48 -16.34
N PHE A 254 -12.02 8.26 -15.25
CA PHE A 254 -13.18 8.58 -14.41
C PHE A 254 -13.25 10.03 -13.94
N GLY A 255 -12.32 10.89 -14.33
CA GLY A 255 -12.25 12.27 -13.85
C GLY A 255 -11.88 12.30 -12.37
N GLU A 256 -12.78 12.78 -11.52
CA GLU A 256 -12.60 12.84 -10.07
C GLU A 256 -13.61 11.94 -9.34
N ARG A 257 -13.14 11.19 -8.34
CA ARG A 257 -13.97 10.44 -7.39
C ARG A 257 -13.73 10.96 -5.99
N VAL A 258 -14.80 11.10 -5.21
CA VAL A 258 -14.72 11.53 -3.81
C VAL A 258 -15.17 10.37 -2.93
N PHE A 259 -14.31 9.94 -2.02
CA PHE A 259 -14.63 8.95 -1.00
C PHE A 259 -14.96 9.69 0.29
N THR A 260 -16.16 9.51 0.82
CA THR A 260 -16.64 10.24 1.99
C THR A 260 -16.69 9.35 3.23
N SER A 261 -16.66 9.97 4.41
CA SER A 261 -16.87 9.27 5.67
C SER A 261 -18.21 8.53 5.67
N ARG A 262 -18.23 7.35 6.27
CA ARG A 262 -19.45 6.57 6.53
C ARG A 262 -20.15 6.92 7.84
N GLY A 263 -19.59 7.87 8.60
CA GLY A 263 -20.13 8.32 9.89
C GLY A 263 -19.27 7.87 11.07
N ASN A 264 -19.08 8.80 12.00
CA ASN A 264 -18.33 8.60 13.24
C ASN A 264 -19.11 7.71 14.21
N ASN A 265 -18.41 6.73 14.81
CA ASN A 265 -18.96 5.76 15.75
C ASN A 265 -18.30 5.82 17.14
N VAL A 266 -17.42 6.79 17.40
CA VAL A 266 -16.78 7.01 18.71
C VAL A 266 -16.98 8.45 19.20
N PRO A 267 -16.90 8.71 20.52
CA PRO A 267 -16.95 10.08 21.03
C PRO A 267 -15.82 10.94 20.45
N ASN A 268 -16.05 12.24 20.31
CA ASN A 268 -15.03 13.20 19.91
C ASN A 268 -14.03 13.41 21.05
N LEU A 269 -13.06 12.52 21.14
CA LEU A 269 -11.95 12.54 22.10
C LEU A 269 -10.75 13.29 21.50
N PRO A 270 -9.85 13.86 22.34
CA PRO A 270 -8.55 14.30 21.88
C PRO A 270 -7.84 13.18 21.11
N LEU A 271 -7.52 13.44 19.85
CA LEU A 271 -6.96 12.47 18.91
C LEU A 271 -5.59 12.95 18.42
N VAL A 272 -4.59 12.08 18.57
CA VAL A 272 -3.25 12.27 18.00
C VAL A 272 -2.96 11.16 17.01
N VAL A 273 -2.36 11.50 15.87
CA VAL A 273 -1.82 10.56 14.90
C VAL A 273 -0.30 10.68 14.86
N LEU A 274 0.42 9.62 15.22
CA LEU A 274 1.88 9.61 15.10
C LEU A 274 2.29 9.24 13.68
N VAL A 275 3.16 10.04 13.09
CA VAL A 275 3.59 9.89 11.69
C VAL A 275 5.11 10.03 11.52
N ASN A 276 5.65 9.40 10.48
CA ASN A 276 7.05 9.55 10.10
C ASN A 276 7.26 9.27 8.59
N GLU A 277 8.51 9.26 8.15
CA GLU A 277 8.94 8.99 6.77
C GLU A 277 8.47 7.63 6.21
N GLY A 278 8.10 6.69 7.08
CA GLY A 278 7.56 5.39 6.70
C GLY A 278 6.02 5.34 6.64
N THR A 279 5.33 6.42 7.03
CA THR A 279 3.89 6.59 6.86
C THR A 279 3.60 6.91 5.39
N ALA A 280 2.95 6.01 4.66
CA ALA A 280 2.74 6.16 3.21
C ALA A 280 1.33 5.77 2.75
N SER A 281 0.91 6.30 1.60
CA SER A 281 -0.28 5.87 0.85
C SER A 281 -1.55 5.84 1.71
N ALA A 282 -2.18 4.68 1.90
CA ALA A 282 -3.41 4.56 2.71
C ALA A 282 -3.26 5.13 4.14
N SER A 283 -2.06 5.10 4.73
CA SER A 283 -1.80 5.75 6.02
C SER A 283 -1.85 7.28 5.92
N GLU A 284 -1.34 7.84 4.83
CA GLU A 284 -1.43 9.28 4.53
C GLU A 284 -2.88 9.69 4.23
N ILE A 285 -3.68 8.80 3.64
CA ILE A 285 -5.13 9.05 3.47
C ILE A 285 -5.82 9.22 4.83
N MET A 286 -5.60 8.30 5.77
CA MET A 286 -6.21 8.39 7.10
C MET A 286 -5.69 9.61 7.87
N ALA A 287 -4.38 9.82 7.90
CA ALA A 287 -3.77 10.95 8.60
C ALA A 287 -4.22 12.29 8.00
N GLY A 288 -4.19 12.42 6.67
CA GLY A 288 -4.60 13.63 5.96
C GLY A 288 -6.08 13.96 6.16
N ALA A 289 -6.96 12.96 6.24
CA ALA A 289 -8.37 13.18 6.57
C ALA A 289 -8.55 13.66 8.02
N ILE A 290 -7.89 13.04 8.99
CA ILE A 290 -7.94 13.46 10.40
C ILE A 290 -7.45 14.92 10.54
N GLN A 291 -6.34 15.25 9.86
CA GLN A 291 -5.77 16.59 9.85
C GLN A 291 -6.69 17.62 9.18
N ASP A 292 -7.20 17.32 7.98
CA ASP A 292 -8.03 18.25 7.20
C ASP A 292 -9.35 18.56 7.91
N HIS A 293 -9.96 17.57 8.56
CA HIS A 293 -11.18 17.78 9.32
C HIS A 293 -10.95 18.40 10.70
N ALA A 294 -9.68 18.64 11.09
CA ALA A 294 -9.29 19.15 12.40
C ALA A 294 -9.87 18.33 13.58
N VAL A 295 -10.11 17.03 13.38
CA VAL A 295 -10.60 16.11 14.42
C VAL A 295 -9.46 15.53 15.26
N GLY A 296 -8.21 15.67 14.80
CA GLY A 296 -6.99 15.31 15.52
C GLY A 296 -5.78 16.06 14.99
N VAL A 297 -4.62 15.85 15.60
CA VAL A 297 -3.33 16.44 15.18
C VAL A 297 -2.34 15.36 14.78
N LEU A 298 -1.47 15.69 13.82
CA LEU A 298 -0.34 14.87 13.43
C LEU A 298 0.89 15.30 14.23
N ILE A 299 1.55 14.34 14.88
CA ILE A 299 2.78 14.56 15.64
C ILE A 299 3.87 13.65 15.10
N GLY A 300 5.09 14.17 14.95
CA GLY A 300 6.25 13.39 14.52
C GLY A 300 7.00 14.06 13.37
N ARG A 301 7.16 13.34 12.26
CA ARG A 301 7.98 13.78 11.11
C ARG A 301 7.20 13.68 9.80
N GLN A 302 7.70 14.36 8.76
CA GLN A 302 7.09 14.38 7.43
C GLN A 302 6.87 12.96 6.88
N THR A 303 5.70 12.73 6.26
CA THR A 303 5.35 11.43 5.69
C THR A 303 5.99 11.16 4.33
N PHE A 304 5.81 9.95 3.80
CA PHE A 304 6.52 9.47 2.61
C PHE A 304 6.19 10.25 1.32
N GLY A 305 4.93 10.61 1.11
CA GLY A 305 4.47 11.27 -0.11
C GLY A 305 4.10 10.33 -1.26
N LYS A 306 3.47 9.18 -0.98
CA LYS A 306 2.97 8.29 -2.04
C LYS A 306 1.51 8.62 -2.31
N GLY A 307 1.28 9.52 -3.26
CA GLY A 307 -0.02 10.06 -3.67
C GLY A 307 -0.66 9.35 -4.87
N LEU A 308 -0.28 8.12 -5.18
CA LEU A 308 -0.75 7.38 -6.37
C LEU A 308 -1.68 6.22 -5.99
N VAL A 309 -2.64 5.93 -6.88
CA VAL A 309 -3.60 4.83 -6.77
C VAL A 309 -3.26 3.77 -7.82
N GLN A 310 -3.08 2.54 -7.37
CA GLN A 310 -2.93 1.37 -8.23
C GLN A 310 -4.18 0.52 -8.21
N GLU A 311 -4.65 0.11 -9.39
CA GLU A 311 -5.82 -0.76 -9.55
C GLU A 311 -5.47 -1.96 -10.43
N ILE A 312 -6.10 -3.11 -10.15
CA ILE A 312 -6.16 -4.21 -11.10
C ILE A 312 -7.18 -3.82 -12.17
N VAL A 313 -6.68 -3.38 -13.32
CA VAL A 313 -7.52 -2.87 -14.41
C VAL A 313 -8.05 -3.97 -15.33
N MET A 314 -7.37 -5.13 -15.34
CA MET A 314 -7.74 -6.24 -16.19
C MET A 314 -7.25 -7.56 -15.60
N ARG A 315 -8.09 -8.61 -15.69
CA ARG A 315 -7.66 -10.00 -15.54
C ARG A 315 -7.54 -10.65 -16.91
N LEU A 316 -6.48 -11.42 -17.10
CA LEU A 316 -6.24 -12.20 -18.31
C LEU A 316 -6.98 -13.54 -18.24
N PRO A 317 -7.29 -14.16 -19.39
CA PRO A 317 -7.96 -15.46 -19.43
C PRO A 317 -7.20 -16.60 -18.74
N ASP A 318 -5.87 -16.51 -18.67
CA ASP A 318 -4.99 -17.48 -18.01
C ASP A 318 -4.95 -17.31 -16.47
N GLY A 319 -5.62 -16.30 -15.92
CA GLY A 319 -5.62 -15.96 -14.51
C GLY A 319 -4.60 -14.88 -14.11
N GLY A 320 -3.77 -14.40 -15.05
CA GLY A 320 -2.89 -13.26 -14.82
C GLY A 320 -3.65 -11.95 -14.65
N ALA A 321 -2.94 -10.88 -14.29
CA ALA A 321 -3.55 -9.58 -14.06
C ALA A 321 -2.66 -8.41 -14.47
N ILE A 322 -3.29 -7.31 -14.88
CA ILE A 322 -2.61 -6.03 -15.11
C ILE A 322 -2.97 -5.08 -13.97
N LYS A 323 -1.93 -4.66 -13.24
CA LYS A 323 -2.02 -3.59 -12.24
C LYS A 323 -1.45 -2.31 -12.84
N LEU A 324 -2.22 -1.23 -12.86
CA LEU A 324 -1.74 0.07 -13.34
C LEU A 324 -1.92 1.15 -12.28
N THR A 325 -1.04 2.15 -12.33
CA THR A 325 -1.32 3.45 -11.70
C THR A 325 -2.41 4.15 -12.51
N THR A 326 -3.61 4.27 -11.94
CA THR A 326 -4.78 4.80 -12.64
C THR A 326 -5.16 6.21 -12.20
N ALA A 327 -4.64 6.68 -11.07
CA ALA A 327 -4.97 7.98 -10.53
C ALA A 327 -3.92 8.51 -9.55
N GLU A 328 -3.93 9.82 -9.35
CA GLU A 328 -3.43 10.45 -8.13
C GLU A 328 -4.54 10.50 -7.08
N TYR A 329 -4.18 10.62 -5.80
CA TYR A 329 -5.10 11.02 -4.76
C TYR A 329 -4.67 12.32 -4.09
N LEU A 330 -5.68 13.06 -3.66
CA LEU A 330 -5.58 14.33 -2.95
C LEU A 330 -6.27 14.18 -1.60
N THR A 331 -5.83 14.95 -0.61
CA THR A 331 -6.48 14.96 0.72
C THR A 331 -7.93 15.47 0.63
N ALA A 332 -8.66 15.43 1.75
CA ALA A 332 -10.03 15.95 1.85
C ALA A 332 -10.14 17.43 1.41
N HIS A 333 -9.09 18.21 1.57
CA HIS A 333 -8.96 19.60 1.11
C HIS A 333 -8.21 19.76 -0.22
N SER A 334 -8.13 18.69 -1.02
CA SER A 334 -7.50 18.69 -2.34
C SER A 334 -6.01 19.03 -2.34
N ARG A 335 -5.29 18.79 -1.23
CA ARG A 335 -3.83 18.94 -1.21
C ARG A 335 -3.18 17.76 -1.93
N ALA A 336 -2.16 18.06 -2.74
CA ALA A 336 -1.34 17.03 -3.38
C ALA A 336 -0.47 16.33 -2.33
N VAL A 337 -0.40 14.99 -2.41
CA VAL A 337 0.43 14.17 -1.51
C VAL A 337 1.64 13.59 -2.25
N GLN A 338 1.52 13.34 -3.56
CA GLN A 338 2.59 12.72 -4.34
C GLN A 338 3.87 13.57 -4.31
N ASP A 339 4.99 12.95 -3.94
CA ASP A 339 6.33 13.53 -3.79
C ASP A 339 6.45 14.66 -2.75
N VAL A 340 5.39 14.92 -1.98
CA VAL A 340 5.35 15.96 -0.93
C VAL A 340 5.14 15.34 0.45
N GLY A 341 4.19 14.41 0.60
CA GLY A 341 3.76 13.91 1.90
C GLY A 341 2.94 14.92 2.70
N LEU A 342 2.72 14.62 3.97
CA LEU A 342 2.01 15.40 4.95
C LEU A 342 3.01 15.96 5.96
N THR A 343 2.88 17.25 6.24
CA THR A 343 3.62 17.92 7.30
C THR A 343 2.89 17.70 8.62
N PRO A 344 3.57 17.22 9.69
CA PRO A 344 2.95 17.10 11.01
C PRO A 344 2.61 18.48 11.56
N ASP A 345 1.51 18.58 12.31
CA ASP A 345 1.11 19.82 13.00
C ASP A 345 2.10 20.17 14.13
N ILE A 346 2.66 19.14 14.77
CA ILE A 346 3.69 19.28 15.81
C ILE A 346 4.90 18.43 15.37
N PRO A 347 5.93 19.06 14.78
CA PRO A 347 7.15 18.36 14.43
C PRO A 347 7.92 17.96 15.69
N VAL A 348 8.47 16.75 15.69
CA VAL A 348 9.33 16.23 16.75
C VAL A 348 10.68 15.88 16.16
N GLU A 349 11.72 16.55 16.67
CA GLU A 349 13.10 16.21 16.34
C GLU A 349 13.57 15.03 17.20
N ARG A 350 14.21 14.04 16.57
CA ARG A 350 14.94 12.99 17.30
C ARG A 350 16.40 13.39 17.39
N VAL A 351 16.95 13.37 18.60
CA VAL A 351 18.38 13.55 18.83
C VAL A 351 19.03 12.17 18.96
N ASP A 352 20.17 11.96 18.29
CA ASP A 352 20.91 10.70 18.37
C ASP A 352 21.26 10.38 19.83
N GLY A 353 20.94 9.15 20.25
CA GLY A 353 21.15 8.70 21.64
C GLY A 353 20.06 9.11 22.62
N GLN A 354 18.97 9.74 22.18
CA GLN A 354 17.82 10.03 23.02
C GLN A 354 17.12 8.72 23.44
N GLU A 355 17.05 8.48 24.74
CA GLU A 355 16.25 7.40 25.32
C GLU A 355 14.75 7.74 25.26
N GLY A 356 13.91 6.72 25.10
CA GLY A 356 12.44 6.86 25.08
C GLY A 356 11.82 7.06 23.70
N ASP A 357 10.54 7.43 23.68
CA ASP A 357 9.77 7.68 22.46
C ASP A 357 9.24 9.13 22.45
N PRO A 358 10.03 10.10 21.95
CA PRO A 358 9.67 11.52 22.03
C PRO A 358 8.38 11.86 21.29
N ASP A 359 8.04 11.13 20.22
CA ASP A 359 6.79 11.35 19.48
C ASP A 359 5.59 10.99 20.37
N LEU A 360 5.70 9.86 21.10
CA LEU A 360 4.66 9.40 22.01
C LEU A 360 4.57 10.27 23.26
N ASP A 361 5.70 10.71 23.81
CA ASP A 361 5.74 11.63 24.95
C ASP A 361 5.06 12.97 24.59
N ALA A 362 5.35 13.50 23.40
CA ALA A 362 4.68 14.70 22.88
C ALA A 362 3.16 14.49 22.72
N ALA A 363 2.74 13.33 22.21
CA ALA A 363 1.33 12.98 22.08
C ALA A 363 0.60 12.91 23.43
N LEU A 364 1.20 12.24 24.42
CA LEU A 364 0.62 12.10 25.75
C LEU A 364 0.50 13.45 26.46
N ASN A 365 1.52 14.31 26.33
CA ASN A 365 1.48 15.67 26.87
C ASN A 365 0.37 16.50 26.21
N TRP A 366 0.25 16.45 24.89
CA TRP A 366 -0.78 17.17 24.15
C TRP A 366 -2.21 16.73 24.55
N ILE A 367 -2.42 15.42 24.71
CA ILE A 367 -3.71 14.88 25.17
C ILE A 367 -4.02 15.37 26.58
N LYS A 368 -3.04 15.32 27.49
CA LYS A 368 -3.20 15.76 28.88
C LYS A 368 -3.61 17.22 28.99
N GLU A 369 -3.01 18.11 28.21
CA GLU A 369 -3.36 19.54 28.17
C GLU A 369 -4.81 19.77 27.75
N ARG A 370 -5.30 19.02 26.75
CA ARG A 370 -6.70 19.13 26.28
C ARG A 370 -7.72 18.48 27.20
N ALA A 371 -7.39 17.33 27.79
CA ALA A 371 -8.24 16.69 28.78
C ALA A 371 -8.43 17.61 30.01
N GLY A 372 -7.35 18.27 30.45
CA GLY A 372 -7.41 19.28 31.51
C GLY A 372 -8.34 20.46 31.18
N ALA A 373 -8.27 20.99 29.95
CA ALA A 373 -9.14 22.09 29.50
C ALA A 373 -10.64 21.72 29.49
N LEU A 374 -10.98 20.47 29.15
CA LEU A 374 -12.38 19.97 29.16
C LEU A 374 -12.95 19.82 30.57
N THR A 375 -12.10 19.54 31.57
CA THR A 375 -12.52 19.44 32.98
C THR A 375 -12.62 20.78 33.70
N GLY A 376 -11.88 21.80 33.21
CA GLY A 376 -11.89 23.17 33.76
C GLY A 376 -13.05 24.06 33.31
N SER A 377 -13.85 23.61 32.35
CA SER A 377 -15.04 24.32 31.84
C SER A 377 -16.35 23.75 32.40
N LYS A 378 -16.44 23.57 33.71
CA LYS A 378 -17.75 23.41 34.39
C LYS A 378 -18.23 24.80 34.84
N PRO A 379 -19.47 25.21 34.47
CA PRO A 379 -20.07 26.45 34.98
C PRO A 379 -20.29 26.41 36.50
#